data_AF-A0A7Y8VR74-F1
#
_entry.id   AF-A0A7Y8VR74-F1
#
_cell.length_a   1.000
_cell.length_b   1.000
_cell.length_c   1.000
_cell.angle_alpha   90.00
_cell.angle_beta   90.00
_cell.angle_gamma   90.00
#
_symmetry.space_group_name_H-M   'P 1'
#
loop_
_entity.id
_entity.type
_entity.pdbx_description
1 polymer ?
#
loop_
_entity_poly.entity_id
_entity_poly.type
_entity_poly.pdbx_seq_one_letter_code
_entity_poly.pdbx_strand_id
1 'polypeptide(L)'
;MKSLIQSKKALFIIAIIMLAAIYVLSIRNTAGDKSGQHKLKPVPTQAVELPSSYERPSGEPGHVEEISYKTTLIDGSGRVVDKNAMVYLPYGYDKSRKYDIFYLNHGYGASNTTFLGTPNSPHAFKHILDNMIQNGDIKPIIVVTPTYTFEYGRNVENIQTAMGMEITNDLMPAVEGKYSTYAAEPTAAEFRKSRNHRGIGGFSLGGSTAWWAFRNHIDIFKYYLPISMPLYYDESGYVKSQDDATSPSLAASARASGYKQSDYRIYAASGDKDFMHSATEHVVETLRGYPEQFTYTDTNFEKGNLMYTEFPGKHRYYYSFPYIYNGLMRFFRD
;
A
#
# COMPACT_ATOMS: atom_id res chain seq x y z
N MET A 1 30.90 7.14 68.67
CA MET A 1 30.53 5.96 67.85
C MET A 1 29.13 6.03 67.25
N LYS A 2 28.08 6.45 67.98
CA LYS A 2 26.70 6.54 67.43
C LYS A 2 26.51 7.58 66.30
N SER A 3 27.18 8.74 66.35
CA SER A 3 27.02 9.79 65.30
C SER A 3 27.63 9.39 63.95
N LEU A 4 28.74 8.63 63.95
CA LEU A 4 29.40 8.16 62.73
C LEU A 4 28.52 7.15 61.98
N ILE A 5 27.78 6.30 62.71
CA ILE A 5 26.87 5.30 62.13
C ILE A 5 25.63 5.97 61.51
N GLN A 6 25.09 7.02 62.15
CA GLN A 6 24.00 7.82 61.58
C GLN A 6 24.43 8.53 60.29
N SER A 7 25.64 9.11 60.25
CA SER A 7 26.16 9.77 59.05
C SER A 7 26.33 8.82 57.86
N LYS A 8 26.80 7.59 58.10
CA LYS A 8 26.94 6.56 57.06
C LYS A 8 25.59 6.05 56.54
N LYS A 9 24.59 5.91 57.41
CA LYS A 9 23.21 5.56 57.01
C LYS A 9 22.57 6.67 56.19
N ALA A 10 22.76 7.94 56.55
CA ALA A 10 22.27 9.08 55.79
C ALA A 10 22.92 9.15 54.39
N LEU A 11 24.24 8.96 54.30
CA LEU A 11 24.96 8.92 53.02
C LEU A 11 24.48 7.79 52.11
N PHE A 12 24.19 6.61 52.69
CA PHE A 12 23.71 5.45 51.95
C PHE A 12 22.28 5.65 51.40
N ILE A 13 21.40 6.29 52.19
CA ILE A 13 20.04 6.63 51.75
C ILE A 13 20.07 7.68 50.63
N ILE A 14 20.93 8.70 50.74
CA ILE A 14 21.11 9.72 49.68
C ILE A 14 21.64 9.07 48.39
N ALA A 15 22.59 8.13 48.49
CA ALA A 15 23.10 7.40 47.33
C ALA A 15 22.02 6.57 46.62
N ILE A 16 21.14 5.90 47.38
CA ILE A 16 20.01 5.14 46.82
C ILE A 16 19.00 6.07 46.13
N ILE A 17 18.68 7.22 46.74
CA ILE A 17 17.78 8.21 46.15
C ILE A 17 18.37 8.80 44.88
N MET A 18 19.67 9.09 44.84
CA MET A 18 20.33 9.56 43.62
C MET A 18 20.40 8.48 42.54
N LEU A 19 20.66 7.22 42.88
CA LEU A 19 20.64 6.11 41.92
C LEU A 19 19.22 5.88 41.36
N ALA A 20 18.19 5.96 42.21
CA ALA A 20 16.80 5.87 41.78
C ALA A 20 16.40 7.08 40.91
N ALA A 21 16.85 8.29 41.24
CA ALA A 21 16.62 9.48 40.44
C ALA A 21 17.34 9.40 39.08
N ILE A 22 18.58 8.92 39.03
CA ILE A 22 19.34 8.67 37.79
C ILE A 22 18.65 7.58 36.97
N TYR A 23 18.15 6.50 37.60
CA TYR A 23 17.41 5.45 36.93
C TYR A 23 16.08 5.96 36.34
N VAL A 24 15.32 6.75 37.10
CA VAL A 24 14.08 7.41 36.63
C VAL A 24 14.36 8.46 35.55
N LEU A 25 15.47 9.20 35.64
CA LEU A 25 15.94 10.11 34.58
C LEU A 25 16.39 9.33 33.34
N SER A 26 16.99 8.14 33.48
CA SER A 26 17.32 7.28 32.34
C SER A 26 16.07 6.68 31.70
N ILE A 27 15.04 6.35 32.48
CA ILE A 27 13.73 5.91 31.98
C ILE A 27 13.01 7.08 31.27
N ARG A 28 13.11 8.31 31.81
CA ARG A 28 12.55 9.51 31.16
C ARG A 28 13.32 9.92 29.90
N ASN A 29 14.64 9.74 29.84
CA ASN A 29 15.43 9.97 28.63
C ASN A 29 15.29 8.85 27.58
N THR A 30 14.87 7.65 27.98
CA THR A 30 14.52 6.55 27.05
C THR A 30 13.03 6.53 26.68
N ALA A 31 12.23 7.37 27.33
CA ALA A 31 10.87 7.75 26.94
C ALA A 31 10.85 9.04 26.11
N GLY A 32 11.98 9.43 25.52
CA GLY A 32 11.98 10.30 24.35
C GLY A 32 11.27 9.60 23.20
N ASP A 33 10.33 10.30 22.58
CA ASP A 33 9.54 9.93 21.40
C ASP A 33 10.13 8.77 20.58
N LYS A 34 9.68 7.53 20.85
CA LYS A 34 10.06 6.34 20.08
C LYS A 34 9.31 6.23 18.75
N SER A 35 8.54 7.24 18.36
CA SER A 35 8.05 7.30 16.99
C SER A 35 9.17 7.85 16.11
N GLY A 36 9.78 6.97 15.32
CA GLY A 36 10.70 7.35 14.26
C GLY A 36 10.00 8.23 13.23
N GLN A 37 9.76 9.51 13.55
CA GLN A 37 9.45 10.53 12.56
C GLN A 37 10.75 10.97 11.93
N HIS A 38 11.38 10.05 11.19
CA HIS A 38 12.44 10.43 10.27
C HIS A 38 11.88 11.51 9.35
N LYS A 39 12.61 12.63 9.25
CA LYS A 39 12.22 13.74 8.38
C LYS A 39 12.00 13.18 6.97
N LEU A 40 10.78 13.30 6.46
CA LEU A 40 10.46 12.82 5.12
C LEU A 40 11.35 13.52 4.10
N LYS A 41 11.94 12.72 3.20
CA LYS A 41 12.65 13.24 2.05
C LYS A 41 11.66 13.89 1.07
N PRO A 42 12.13 14.88 0.29
CA PRO A 42 11.36 15.41 -0.82
C PRO A 42 10.98 14.31 -1.81
N VAL A 43 9.80 14.43 -2.42
CA VAL A 43 9.37 13.53 -3.48
C VAL A 43 10.33 13.69 -4.68
N PRO A 44 10.88 12.58 -5.22
CA PRO A 44 11.76 12.68 -6.37
C PRO A 44 10.98 13.18 -7.60
N THR A 45 11.59 14.07 -8.38
CA THR A 45 11.00 14.61 -9.62
C THR A 45 11.17 13.68 -10.81
N GLN A 46 11.83 12.55 -10.67
CA GLN A 46 11.98 11.52 -11.70
C GLN A 46 11.97 10.15 -11.03
N ALA A 47 11.85 9.09 -11.83
CA ALA A 47 12.06 7.75 -11.32
C ALA A 47 13.50 7.58 -10.82
N VAL A 48 13.67 6.94 -9.67
CA VAL A 48 14.99 6.66 -9.09
C VAL A 48 15.19 5.15 -8.94
N GLU A 49 16.45 4.73 -8.95
CA GLU A 49 16.81 3.34 -8.73
C GLU A 49 16.46 2.91 -7.30
N LEU A 50 15.92 1.70 -7.15
CA LEU A 50 15.74 1.05 -5.84
C LEU A 50 17.13 0.62 -5.33
N PRO A 51 17.63 1.16 -4.20
CA PRO A 51 18.93 0.74 -3.69
C PRO A 51 18.91 -0.74 -3.32
N SER A 52 19.88 -1.51 -3.80
CA SER A 52 19.95 -2.96 -3.55
C SER A 52 20.05 -3.33 -2.05
N SER A 53 20.55 -2.40 -1.22
CA SER A 53 20.57 -2.54 0.24
C SER A 53 19.17 -2.62 0.86
N TYR A 54 18.13 -2.09 0.19
CA TYR A 54 16.76 -2.07 0.73
C TYR A 54 16.12 -3.45 0.76
N GLU A 55 16.64 -4.41 0.00
CA GLU A 55 16.18 -5.81 0.05
C GLU A 55 16.70 -6.55 1.30
N ARG A 56 17.54 -5.92 2.13
CA ARG A 56 18.11 -6.50 3.35
C ARG A 56 17.39 -6.00 4.60
N PRO A 57 17.37 -6.78 5.70
CA PRO A 57 16.76 -6.36 6.95
C PRO A 57 17.23 -4.97 7.40
N SER A 58 16.28 -4.15 7.83
CA SER A 58 16.53 -2.81 8.35
C SER A 58 16.84 -2.84 9.86
N GLY A 59 17.29 -1.71 10.42
CA GLY A 59 17.46 -1.54 11.87
C GLY A 59 16.14 -1.27 12.62
N GLU A 60 15.09 -0.91 11.88
CA GLU A 60 13.75 -0.60 12.36
C GLU A 60 12.72 -1.48 11.63
N PRO A 61 12.68 -2.80 11.90
CA PRO A 61 11.85 -3.72 11.12
C PRO A 61 10.37 -3.62 11.53
N GLY A 62 9.49 -3.39 10.55
CA GLY A 62 8.05 -3.58 10.73
C GLY A 62 7.68 -5.05 10.97
N HIS A 63 6.39 -5.31 11.21
CA HIS A 63 5.86 -6.65 11.44
C HIS A 63 4.92 -7.07 10.31
N VAL A 64 4.89 -8.35 9.95
CA VAL A 64 3.90 -8.92 9.05
C VAL A 64 3.07 -9.93 9.84
N GLU A 65 1.75 -9.83 9.77
CA GLU A 65 0.81 -10.77 10.35
C GLU A 65 -0.28 -11.16 9.36
N GLU A 66 -0.95 -12.29 9.60
CA GLU A 66 -2.10 -12.72 8.80
C GLU A 66 -3.39 -12.22 9.43
N ILE A 67 -4.36 -11.86 8.59
CA ILE A 67 -5.75 -11.60 9.00
C ILE A 67 -6.70 -12.50 8.20
N SER A 68 -7.65 -13.09 8.91
CA SER A 68 -8.73 -13.87 8.32
C SER A 68 -10.02 -13.06 8.25
N TYR A 69 -10.79 -13.28 7.20
CA TYR A 69 -12.10 -12.67 6.96
C TYR A 69 -12.97 -13.63 6.13
N LYS A 70 -14.25 -13.32 6.03
CA LYS A 70 -15.21 -14.09 5.23
C LYS A 70 -15.65 -13.25 4.04
N THR A 71 -15.88 -13.88 2.90
CA THR A 71 -16.50 -13.25 1.73
C THR A 71 -17.57 -14.16 1.16
N THR A 72 -18.58 -13.57 0.53
CA THR A 72 -19.61 -14.32 -0.22
C THR A 72 -19.20 -14.40 -1.69
N LEU A 73 -19.33 -15.59 -2.29
CA LEU A 73 -19.06 -15.76 -3.72
C LEU A 73 -20.11 -15.05 -4.57
N ILE A 74 -19.69 -14.46 -5.69
CA ILE A 74 -20.55 -13.70 -6.61
C ILE A 74 -21.19 -14.57 -7.69
N ASP A 75 -20.99 -15.88 -7.65
CA ASP A 75 -21.48 -16.86 -8.62
C ASP A 75 -22.97 -17.22 -8.44
N GLY A 76 -23.69 -16.49 -7.59
CA GLY A 76 -25.09 -16.73 -7.25
C GLY A 76 -25.33 -17.91 -6.30
N SER A 77 -24.29 -18.63 -5.89
CA SER A 77 -24.43 -19.77 -4.95
C SER A 77 -24.74 -19.34 -3.52
N GLY A 78 -24.45 -18.08 -3.17
CA GLY A 78 -24.55 -17.57 -1.80
C GLY A 78 -23.53 -18.22 -0.83
N ARG A 79 -22.56 -18.99 -1.32
CA ARG A 79 -21.54 -19.63 -0.50
C ARG A 79 -20.64 -18.58 0.13
N VAL A 80 -20.41 -18.73 1.43
CA VAL A 80 -19.43 -17.94 2.19
C VAL A 80 -18.14 -18.74 2.33
N VAL A 81 -17.00 -18.11 2.03
CA VAL A 81 -15.69 -18.72 2.14
C VAL A 81 -14.79 -17.94 3.09
N ASP A 82 -13.95 -18.66 3.82
CA ASP A 82 -12.89 -18.08 4.64
C ASP A 82 -11.69 -17.72 3.78
N LYS A 83 -11.15 -16.52 3.98
CA LYS A 83 -10.02 -15.99 3.25
C LYS A 83 -9.03 -15.34 4.19
N ASN A 84 -7.78 -15.26 3.72
CA ASN A 84 -6.68 -14.65 4.44
C ASN A 84 -6.01 -13.55 3.60
N ALA A 85 -5.48 -12.54 4.28
CA ALA A 85 -4.59 -11.53 3.72
C ALA A 85 -3.37 -11.36 4.64
N MET A 86 -2.24 -10.94 4.08
CA MET A 86 -1.09 -10.52 4.90
C MET A 86 -1.16 -9.02 5.14
N VAL A 87 -0.81 -8.59 6.34
CA VAL A 87 -0.80 -7.19 6.78
C VAL A 87 0.58 -6.84 7.29
N TYR A 88 1.22 -5.89 6.64
CA TYR A 88 2.41 -5.21 7.13
C TYR A 88 2.02 -4.05 8.04
N LEU A 89 2.57 -4.05 9.24
CA LEU A 89 2.52 -2.95 10.20
C LEU A 89 3.90 -2.29 10.28
N PRO A 90 3.99 -0.96 10.20
CA PRO A 90 5.28 -0.28 10.22
C PRO A 90 5.95 -0.42 11.60
N TYR A 91 7.28 -0.25 11.65
CA TYR A 91 8.00 -0.22 12.91
C TYR A 91 7.42 0.84 13.85
N GLY A 92 7.23 0.47 15.12
CA GLY A 92 6.60 1.35 16.10
C GLY A 92 5.11 1.62 15.87
N TYR A 93 4.41 0.76 15.11
CA TYR A 93 2.95 0.83 14.99
C TYR A 93 2.27 0.91 16.36
N ASP A 94 1.37 1.88 16.50
CA ASP A 94 0.62 2.20 17.71
C ASP A 94 -0.82 2.54 17.32
N LYS A 95 -1.78 1.85 17.93
CA LYS A 95 -3.22 2.06 17.70
C LYS A 95 -3.71 3.47 18.07
N SER A 96 -2.96 4.22 18.89
CA SER A 96 -3.27 5.62 19.21
C SER A 96 -3.04 6.58 18.03
N ARG A 97 -2.26 6.17 17.03
CA ARG A 97 -1.95 6.93 15.81
C ARG A 97 -2.77 6.44 14.64
N LYS A 98 -2.87 7.24 13.59
CA LYS A 98 -3.60 6.94 12.35
C LYS A 98 -2.61 6.76 11.22
N TYR A 99 -2.78 5.71 10.42
CA TYR A 99 -1.88 5.36 9.32
C TYR A 99 -2.63 5.38 7.99
N ASP A 100 -1.94 5.87 6.96
CA ASP A 100 -2.38 5.62 5.58
C ASP A 100 -2.30 4.11 5.30
N ILE A 101 -3.14 3.62 4.39
CA ILE A 101 -3.24 2.19 4.07
C ILE A 101 -3.18 1.95 2.56
N PHE A 102 -2.42 0.93 2.17
CA PHE A 102 -2.22 0.55 0.79
C PHE A 102 -2.54 -0.93 0.54
N TYR A 103 -3.50 -1.21 -0.35
CA TYR A 103 -3.87 -2.56 -0.76
C TYR A 103 -3.09 -2.97 -2.01
N LEU A 104 -2.20 -3.95 -1.88
CA LEU A 104 -1.29 -4.39 -2.94
C LEU A 104 -1.62 -5.80 -3.43
N ASN A 105 -2.16 -5.87 -4.64
CA ASN A 105 -2.70 -7.09 -5.25
C ASN A 105 -1.65 -7.83 -6.07
N HIS A 106 -1.64 -9.16 -5.95
CA HIS A 106 -0.78 -10.02 -6.76
C HIS A 106 -1.41 -10.32 -8.13
N GLY A 107 -0.57 -10.84 -9.04
CA GLY A 107 -0.96 -11.33 -10.36
C GLY A 107 -1.58 -12.73 -10.32
N TYR A 108 -2.08 -13.18 -11.46
CA TYR A 108 -2.67 -14.52 -11.60
C TYR A 108 -1.66 -15.63 -11.25
N GLY A 109 -2.13 -16.68 -10.56
CA GLY A 109 -1.33 -17.83 -10.14
C GLY A 109 -0.46 -17.61 -8.90
N ALA A 110 -0.61 -16.47 -8.22
CA ALA A 110 0.11 -16.14 -7.00
C ALA A 110 -0.83 -16.09 -5.78
N SER A 111 -0.35 -15.59 -4.64
CA SER A 111 -1.10 -15.57 -3.38
C SER A 111 -0.85 -14.31 -2.53
N ASN A 112 -1.61 -14.17 -1.44
CA ASN A 112 -1.49 -13.13 -0.41
C ASN A 112 -0.09 -13.02 0.21
N THR A 113 0.75 -14.06 0.14
CA THR A 113 2.12 -14.06 0.69
C THR A 113 3.19 -13.61 -0.32
N THR A 114 2.82 -13.38 -1.58
CA THR A 114 3.79 -13.19 -2.67
C THR A 114 4.72 -12.01 -2.44
N PHE A 115 4.17 -10.85 -2.06
CA PHE A 115 4.97 -9.64 -1.80
C PHE A 115 5.63 -9.68 -0.42
N LEU A 116 4.85 -9.89 0.66
CA LEU A 116 5.34 -9.72 2.03
C LEU A 116 6.02 -10.96 2.63
N GLY A 117 5.78 -12.14 2.06
CA GLY A 117 6.11 -13.42 2.69
C GLY A 117 5.13 -13.76 3.81
N THR A 118 5.62 -14.45 4.84
CA THR A 118 4.86 -14.80 6.06
C THR A 118 5.55 -14.20 7.30
N PRO A 119 4.90 -14.20 8.49
CA PRO A 119 5.52 -13.67 9.70
C PRO A 119 6.89 -14.29 10.04
N ASN A 120 7.07 -15.58 9.71
CA ASN A 120 8.28 -16.34 9.99
C ASN A 120 9.25 -16.41 8.80
N SER A 121 8.82 -15.97 7.62
CA SER A 121 9.62 -15.99 6.39
C SER A 121 9.27 -14.78 5.53
N PRO A 122 9.64 -13.56 5.95
CA PRO A 122 9.37 -12.35 5.19
C PRO A 122 10.13 -12.36 3.87
N HIS A 123 9.52 -11.78 2.83
CA HIS A 123 10.15 -11.62 1.52
C HIS A 123 10.85 -10.26 1.39
N ALA A 124 11.67 -10.10 0.35
CA ALA A 124 12.47 -8.90 0.09
C ALA A 124 11.64 -7.60 0.09
N PHE A 125 10.40 -7.63 -0.42
CA PHE A 125 9.57 -6.43 -0.45
C PHE A 125 9.17 -5.91 0.94
N LYS A 126 9.03 -6.79 1.95
CA LYS A 126 8.87 -6.35 3.35
C LYS A 126 10.08 -5.54 3.82
N HIS A 127 11.29 -5.96 3.47
CA HIS A 127 12.51 -5.23 3.81
C HIS A 127 12.61 -3.90 3.07
N ILE A 128 12.13 -3.84 1.83
CA ILE A 128 12.05 -2.59 1.07
C ILE A 128 11.16 -1.60 1.82
N LEU A 129 9.97 -2.01 2.25
CA LEU A 129 9.07 -1.14 3.04
C LEU A 129 9.74 -0.63 4.31
N ASP A 130 10.42 -1.50 5.05
CA ASP A 130 11.13 -1.09 6.27
C ASP A 130 12.19 -0.03 5.98
N ASN A 131 13.03 -0.24 4.98
CA ASN A 131 14.11 0.68 4.62
C ASN A 131 13.57 1.99 4.05
N MET A 132 12.46 1.95 3.30
CA MET A 132 11.78 3.17 2.84
C MET A 132 11.31 4.02 4.03
N ILE A 133 10.74 3.41 5.06
CA ILE A 133 10.25 4.12 6.26
C ILE A 133 11.44 4.61 7.11
N GLN A 134 12.40 3.73 7.41
CA GLN A 134 13.59 4.08 8.21
C GLN A 134 14.39 5.22 7.57
N ASN A 135 14.48 5.25 6.23
CA ASN A 135 15.23 6.29 5.53
C ASN A 135 14.39 7.53 5.20
N GLY A 136 13.12 7.61 5.64
CA GLY A 136 12.23 8.74 5.39
C GLY A 136 11.79 8.90 3.93
N ASP A 137 11.90 7.85 3.12
CA ASP A 137 11.41 7.86 1.73
C ASP A 137 9.88 7.91 1.70
N ILE A 138 9.21 7.28 2.66
CA ILE A 138 7.75 7.33 2.86
C ILE A 138 7.40 7.50 4.34
N LYS A 139 6.16 7.93 4.61
CA LYS A 139 5.58 7.88 5.95
C LYS A 139 5.42 6.42 6.40
N PRO A 140 5.37 6.13 7.71
CA PRO A 140 4.87 4.85 8.20
C PRO A 140 3.46 4.59 7.65
N ILE A 141 3.27 3.49 6.93
CA ILE A 141 1.99 3.09 6.33
C ILE A 141 1.68 1.62 6.64
N ILE A 142 0.39 1.26 6.60
CA ILE A 142 -0.06 -0.14 6.60
C ILE A 142 -0.11 -0.63 5.15
N VAL A 143 0.40 -1.83 4.88
CA VAL A 143 0.28 -2.47 3.55
C VAL A 143 -0.45 -3.80 3.70
N VAL A 144 -1.46 -4.03 2.88
CA VAL A 144 -2.29 -5.25 2.90
C VAL A 144 -2.12 -5.97 1.57
N THR A 145 -1.77 -7.25 1.60
CA THR A 145 -1.68 -8.08 0.40
C THR A 145 -2.74 -9.18 0.44
N PRO A 146 -3.89 -8.96 -0.23
CA PRO A 146 -4.95 -9.95 -0.31
C PRO A 146 -4.64 -11.05 -1.33
N THR A 147 -5.52 -12.05 -1.40
CA THR A 147 -5.58 -13.04 -2.50
C THR A 147 -6.97 -13.05 -3.08
N TYR A 148 -7.15 -13.40 -4.36
CA TYR A 148 -8.46 -13.76 -4.89
C TYR A 148 -8.87 -15.18 -4.43
N THR A 149 -10.15 -15.54 -4.58
CA THR A 149 -10.61 -16.90 -4.25
C THR A 149 -10.32 -17.87 -5.39
N PHE A 150 -9.77 -19.05 -5.05
CA PHE A 150 -9.47 -20.11 -6.01
C PHE A 150 -10.72 -20.92 -6.43
N GLU A 151 -11.86 -20.69 -5.77
CA GLU A 151 -13.14 -21.32 -6.08
C GLU A 151 -13.63 -21.02 -7.50
N TYR A 152 -13.25 -19.88 -8.08
CA TYR A 152 -13.58 -19.52 -9.47
C TYR A 152 -12.72 -20.25 -10.50
N GLY A 153 -11.78 -21.09 -10.07
CA GLY A 153 -10.91 -21.85 -10.97
C GLY A 153 -10.12 -20.93 -11.90
N ARG A 154 -10.35 -21.07 -13.21
CA ARG A 154 -9.68 -20.25 -14.25
C ARG A 154 -10.48 -19.06 -14.74
N ASN A 155 -11.73 -18.87 -14.26
CA ASN A 155 -12.60 -17.79 -14.72
C ASN A 155 -12.05 -16.43 -14.26
N VAL A 156 -11.23 -15.81 -15.11
CA VAL A 156 -10.55 -14.55 -14.82
C VAL A 156 -11.54 -13.40 -14.63
N GLU A 157 -12.65 -13.38 -15.37
CA GLU A 157 -13.69 -12.35 -15.26
C GLU A 157 -14.34 -12.34 -13.87
N ASN A 158 -14.73 -13.53 -13.38
CA ASN A 158 -15.26 -13.68 -12.02
C ASN A 158 -14.20 -13.33 -10.97
N ILE A 159 -12.94 -13.72 -11.18
CA ILE A 159 -11.84 -13.37 -10.28
C ILE A 159 -11.68 -11.84 -10.19
N GLN A 160 -11.61 -11.14 -11.32
CA GLN A 160 -11.43 -9.69 -11.35
C GLN A 160 -12.61 -8.96 -10.70
N THR A 161 -13.83 -9.32 -11.08
CA THR A 161 -15.05 -8.70 -10.56
C THR A 161 -15.21 -8.93 -9.06
N ALA A 162 -15.05 -10.18 -8.63
CA ALA A 162 -15.15 -10.53 -7.21
C ALA A 162 -14.08 -9.84 -6.39
N MET A 163 -12.84 -9.81 -6.86
CA MET A 163 -11.73 -9.27 -6.08
C MET A 163 -11.91 -7.79 -5.79
N GLY A 164 -12.36 -7.02 -6.77
CA GLY A 164 -12.65 -5.60 -6.58
C GLY A 164 -13.74 -5.35 -5.54
N MET A 165 -14.85 -6.10 -5.61
CA MET A 165 -15.95 -6.00 -4.65
C MET A 165 -15.57 -6.49 -3.25
N GLU A 166 -14.85 -7.61 -3.18
CA GLU A 166 -14.43 -8.26 -1.95
C GLU A 166 -13.49 -7.35 -1.14
N ILE A 167 -12.56 -6.67 -1.81
CA ILE A 167 -11.67 -5.70 -1.13
C ILE A 167 -12.52 -4.68 -0.37
N THR A 168 -13.50 -4.07 -1.03
CA THR A 168 -14.26 -2.95 -0.44
C THR A 168 -15.31 -3.41 0.55
N ASN A 169 -15.96 -4.55 0.31
CA ASN A 169 -17.12 -4.99 1.07
C ASN A 169 -16.75 -5.86 2.27
N ASP A 170 -15.65 -6.62 2.19
CA ASP A 170 -15.34 -7.65 3.18
C ASP A 170 -13.96 -7.43 3.81
N LEU A 171 -12.92 -7.27 2.99
CA LEU A 171 -11.55 -7.13 3.49
C LEU A 171 -11.32 -5.78 4.19
N MET A 172 -11.77 -4.68 3.61
CA MET A 172 -11.62 -3.34 4.19
C MET A 172 -12.27 -3.26 5.58
N PRO A 173 -13.53 -3.70 5.80
CA PRO A 173 -14.09 -3.80 7.15
C PRO A 173 -13.28 -4.65 8.13
N ALA A 174 -12.78 -5.81 7.69
CA ALA A 174 -11.99 -6.70 8.55
C ALA A 174 -10.65 -6.06 8.97
N VAL A 175 -9.95 -5.45 8.02
CA VAL A 175 -8.64 -4.82 8.24
C VAL A 175 -8.79 -3.52 9.01
N GLU A 176 -9.56 -2.58 8.49
CA GLU A 176 -9.68 -1.23 9.06
C GLU A 176 -10.53 -1.20 10.33
N GLY A 177 -11.29 -2.27 10.63
CA GLY A 177 -11.89 -2.49 11.95
C GLY A 177 -10.90 -3.02 12.99
N LYS A 178 -9.77 -3.63 12.58
CA LYS A 178 -8.75 -4.19 13.49
C LYS A 178 -7.56 -3.23 13.70
N TYR A 179 -7.15 -2.53 12.65
CA TYR A 179 -5.98 -1.64 12.65
C TYR A 179 -6.38 -0.17 12.54
N SER A 180 -5.53 0.72 13.07
CA SER A 180 -5.84 2.14 13.16
C SER A 180 -5.53 2.87 11.85
N THR A 181 -6.53 2.95 10.98
CA THR A 181 -6.50 3.80 9.78
C THR A 181 -7.27 5.09 10.03
N TYR A 182 -7.29 5.98 9.03
CA TYR A 182 -8.08 7.21 9.06
C TYR A 182 -9.60 7.00 8.96
N ALA A 183 -10.09 5.79 8.68
CA ALA A 183 -11.49 5.48 8.86
C ALA A 183 -11.79 5.41 10.37
N ALA A 184 -12.80 6.16 10.84
CA ALA A 184 -13.17 6.10 12.25
C ALA A 184 -13.84 4.77 12.60
N GLU A 185 -14.63 4.23 11.67
CA GLU A 185 -15.37 2.98 11.79
C GLU A 185 -15.32 2.21 10.46
N PRO A 186 -15.46 0.87 10.46
CA PRO A 186 -15.43 0.04 9.26
C PRO A 186 -16.74 0.12 8.45
N THR A 187 -17.11 1.32 8.00
CA THR A 187 -18.35 1.59 7.26
C THR A 187 -18.08 2.26 5.93
N ALA A 188 -18.96 2.04 4.95
CA ALA A 188 -18.83 2.66 3.63
C ALA A 188 -18.78 4.20 3.68
N ALA A 189 -19.47 4.83 4.63
CA ALA A 189 -19.44 6.28 4.81
C ALA A 189 -18.05 6.77 5.28
N GLU A 190 -17.48 6.11 6.29
CA GLU A 190 -16.16 6.46 6.80
C GLU A 190 -15.04 6.09 5.83
N PHE A 191 -15.19 5.03 5.03
CA PHE A 191 -14.26 4.73 3.94
C PHE A 191 -14.21 5.85 2.89
N ARG A 192 -15.37 6.37 2.46
CA ARG A 192 -15.44 7.52 1.53
C ARG A 192 -14.82 8.77 2.13
N LYS A 193 -15.12 9.06 3.39
CA LYS A 193 -14.59 10.23 4.10
C LYS A 193 -13.07 10.16 4.25
N SER A 194 -12.52 8.98 4.50
CA SER A 194 -11.08 8.74 4.69
C SER A 194 -10.32 8.39 3.41
N ARG A 195 -10.97 8.47 2.22
CA ARG A 195 -10.38 8.06 0.93
C ARG A 195 -8.99 8.65 0.62
N ASN A 196 -8.71 9.84 1.13
CA ASN A 196 -7.44 10.54 0.94
C ASN A 196 -6.24 9.83 1.62
N HIS A 197 -6.51 8.80 2.42
CA HIS A 197 -5.56 7.99 3.17
C HIS A 197 -5.54 6.53 2.69
N ARG A 198 -6.14 6.25 1.52
CA ARG A 198 -6.25 4.90 0.97
C ARG A 198 -5.77 4.84 -0.47
N GLY A 199 -4.91 3.87 -0.73
CA GLY A 199 -4.44 3.54 -2.07
C GLY A 199 -4.60 2.07 -2.40
N ILE A 200 -4.65 1.77 -3.69
CA ILE A 200 -4.71 0.41 -4.21
C ILE A 200 -3.74 0.27 -5.39
N GLY A 201 -3.10 -0.88 -5.49
CA GLY A 201 -2.23 -1.20 -6.61
C GLY A 201 -2.07 -2.69 -6.79
N GLY A 202 -1.25 -3.06 -7.77
CA GLY A 202 -0.89 -4.45 -7.97
C GLY A 202 -0.16 -4.69 -9.27
N PHE A 203 0.40 -5.90 -9.37
CA PHE A 203 1.15 -6.37 -10.53
C PHE A 203 0.32 -7.34 -11.37
N SER A 204 0.39 -7.22 -12.70
CA SER A 204 -0.32 -8.12 -13.63
C SER A 204 -1.83 -8.08 -13.40
N LEU A 205 -2.49 -9.21 -13.08
CA LEU A 205 -3.91 -9.21 -12.68
C LEU A 205 -4.23 -8.20 -11.55
N GLY A 206 -3.29 -7.98 -10.61
CA GLY A 206 -3.44 -6.96 -9.59
C GLY A 206 -3.40 -5.52 -10.12
N GLY A 207 -2.74 -5.30 -11.27
CA GLY A 207 -2.78 -4.05 -12.01
C GLY A 207 -4.15 -3.80 -12.62
N SER A 208 -4.77 -4.85 -13.19
CA SER A 208 -6.18 -4.80 -13.62
C SER A 208 -7.11 -4.49 -12.45
N THR A 209 -6.88 -5.09 -11.26
CA THR A 209 -7.65 -4.78 -10.04
C THR A 209 -7.55 -3.30 -9.67
N ALA A 210 -6.36 -2.68 -9.81
CA ALA A 210 -6.20 -1.25 -9.53
C ALA A 210 -6.99 -0.37 -10.51
N TRP A 211 -6.98 -0.69 -11.81
CA TRP A 211 -7.83 -0.02 -12.80
C TRP A 211 -9.32 -0.22 -12.53
N TRP A 212 -9.70 -1.43 -12.13
CA TRP A 212 -11.09 -1.75 -11.82
C TRP A 212 -11.57 -0.94 -10.62
N ALA A 213 -10.73 -0.81 -9.59
CA ALA A 213 -11.01 0.02 -8.43
C ALA A 213 -11.08 1.51 -8.78
N PHE A 214 -10.25 2.01 -9.72
CA PHE A 214 -10.40 3.38 -10.23
C PHE A 214 -11.76 3.57 -10.89
N ARG A 215 -12.17 2.63 -11.74
CA ARG A 215 -13.44 2.71 -12.47
C ARG A 215 -14.67 2.68 -11.55
N ASN A 216 -14.64 1.84 -10.51
CA ASN A 216 -15.84 1.50 -9.73
C ASN A 216 -15.83 2.06 -8.30
N HIS A 217 -14.67 2.45 -7.77
CA HIS A 217 -14.48 2.86 -6.37
C HIS A 217 -13.59 4.10 -6.24
N ILE A 218 -13.75 5.06 -7.16
CA ILE A 218 -13.09 6.38 -7.09
C ILE A 218 -13.47 7.18 -5.83
N ASP A 219 -14.62 6.87 -5.25
CA ASP A 219 -15.11 7.40 -3.98
C ASP A 219 -14.42 6.78 -2.76
N ILE A 220 -13.70 5.66 -2.90
CA ILE A 220 -13.08 4.92 -1.78
C ILE A 220 -11.55 5.08 -1.74
N PHE A 221 -10.92 5.18 -2.91
CA PHE A 221 -9.47 5.29 -3.04
C PHE A 221 -9.06 6.63 -3.64
N LYS A 222 -7.89 7.13 -3.27
CA LYS A 222 -7.26 8.30 -3.90
C LYS A 222 -6.07 7.93 -4.77
N TYR A 223 -5.29 6.93 -4.38
CA TYR A 223 -4.03 6.57 -5.06
C TYR A 223 -4.14 5.22 -5.75
N TYR A 224 -3.68 5.15 -7.00
CA TYR A 224 -3.79 3.99 -7.87
C TYR A 224 -2.44 3.65 -8.48
N LEU A 225 -2.00 2.41 -8.28
CA LEU A 225 -0.74 1.88 -8.81
C LEU A 225 -1.00 0.64 -9.70
N PRO A 226 -1.51 0.83 -10.92
CA PRO A 226 -1.64 -0.25 -11.89
C PRO A 226 -0.28 -0.57 -12.52
N ILE A 227 0.14 -1.83 -12.42
CA ILE A 227 1.45 -2.28 -12.93
C ILE A 227 1.30 -3.41 -13.95
N SER A 228 1.87 -3.23 -15.14
CA SER A 228 2.02 -4.25 -16.18
C SER A 228 0.73 -5.00 -16.57
N MET A 229 -0.40 -4.30 -16.62
CA MET A 229 -1.66 -4.83 -17.17
C MET A 229 -2.68 -3.71 -17.38
N PRO A 230 -3.49 -3.75 -18.47
CA PRO A 230 -4.69 -2.92 -18.60
C PRO A 230 -5.85 -3.43 -17.71
N LEU A 231 -7.00 -2.74 -17.75
CA LEU A 231 -8.20 -3.14 -16.99
C LEU A 231 -8.70 -4.53 -17.39
N TYR A 232 -8.68 -4.83 -18.68
CA TYR A 232 -9.29 -6.02 -19.24
C TYR A 232 -8.25 -7.02 -19.72
N TYR A 233 -8.42 -8.27 -19.29
CA TYR A 233 -7.62 -9.43 -19.70
C TYR A 233 -8.55 -10.65 -19.63
N ASP A 234 -8.64 -11.43 -20.70
CA ASP A 234 -9.45 -12.65 -20.70
C ASP A 234 -8.57 -13.92 -20.74
N GLU A 235 -9.20 -15.10 -20.67
CA GLU A 235 -8.47 -16.39 -20.71
C GLU A 235 -7.69 -16.60 -22.02
N SER A 236 -8.06 -15.90 -23.10
CA SER A 236 -7.41 -15.96 -24.41
C SER A 236 -6.21 -15.00 -24.51
N GLY A 237 -6.03 -14.10 -23.54
CA GLY A 237 -4.91 -13.18 -23.43
C GLY A 237 -5.31 -11.71 -23.60
N TYR A 238 -4.43 -10.94 -24.24
CA TYR A 238 -4.68 -9.52 -24.52
C TYR A 238 -5.77 -9.36 -25.58
N VAL A 239 -6.82 -8.60 -25.24
CA VAL A 239 -7.93 -8.29 -26.14
C VAL A 239 -7.91 -6.81 -26.50
N LYS A 240 -7.35 -6.49 -27.68
CA LYS A 240 -7.17 -5.10 -28.11
C LYS A 240 -8.45 -4.26 -28.06
N SER A 241 -9.60 -4.81 -28.44
CA SER A 241 -10.87 -4.07 -28.42
C SER A 241 -11.34 -3.71 -27.01
N GLN A 242 -11.05 -4.56 -26.02
CA GLN A 242 -11.36 -4.26 -24.61
C GLN A 242 -10.36 -3.25 -24.05
N ASP A 243 -9.10 -3.34 -24.47
CA ASP A 243 -8.07 -2.36 -24.13
C ASP A 243 -8.44 -0.95 -24.67
N ASP A 244 -8.84 -0.85 -25.93
CA ASP A 244 -9.31 0.40 -26.54
C ASP A 244 -10.55 0.99 -25.83
N ALA A 245 -11.37 0.14 -25.19
CA ALA A 245 -12.53 0.57 -24.40
C ALA A 245 -12.17 0.95 -22.95
N THR A 246 -10.96 0.60 -22.47
CA THR A 246 -10.53 0.84 -21.09
C THR A 246 -10.50 2.33 -20.79
N SER A 247 -9.67 3.11 -21.49
CA SER A 247 -9.48 4.53 -21.19
C SER A 247 -10.77 5.37 -21.31
N PRO A 248 -11.62 5.20 -22.35
CA PRO A 248 -12.93 5.85 -22.39
C PRO A 248 -13.80 5.54 -21.17
N SER A 249 -13.81 4.28 -20.70
CA SER A 249 -14.59 3.90 -19.51
C SER A 249 -14.06 4.52 -18.22
N LEU A 250 -12.73 4.59 -18.05
CA LEU A 250 -12.09 5.22 -16.89
C LEU A 250 -12.37 6.73 -16.87
N ALA A 251 -12.26 7.40 -18.02
CA ALA A 251 -12.57 8.82 -18.14
C ALA A 251 -14.06 9.11 -17.87
N ALA A 252 -14.97 8.25 -18.34
CA ALA A 252 -16.39 8.36 -18.05
C ALA A 252 -16.69 8.22 -16.55
N SER A 253 -16.09 7.22 -15.87
CA SER A 253 -16.21 7.07 -14.41
C SER A 253 -15.67 8.28 -13.65
N ALA A 254 -14.49 8.78 -14.02
CA ALA A 254 -13.91 9.98 -13.40
C ALA A 254 -14.83 11.20 -13.57
N ARG A 255 -15.36 11.44 -14.78
CA ARG A 255 -16.33 12.51 -15.03
C ARG A 255 -17.60 12.36 -14.22
N ALA A 256 -18.19 11.16 -14.20
CA ALA A 256 -19.44 10.86 -13.50
C ALA A 256 -19.31 10.99 -11.97
N SER A 257 -18.11 10.78 -11.43
CA SER A 257 -17.85 10.89 -10.00
C SER A 257 -17.94 12.32 -9.44
N GLY A 258 -17.76 13.33 -10.30
CA GLY A 258 -17.67 14.74 -9.89
C GLY A 258 -16.35 15.12 -9.18
N TYR A 259 -15.42 14.18 -9.01
CA TYR A 259 -14.08 14.47 -8.47
C TYR A 259 -13.25 15.29 -9.46
N LYS A 260 -12.45 16.21 -8.92
CA LYS A 260 -11.50 17.01 -9.69
C LYS A 260 -10.22 16.21 -9.91
N GLN A 261 -9.41 16.66 -10.86
CA GLN A 261 -8.10 16.06 -11.13
C GLN A 261 -7.22 15.96 -9.86
N SER A 262 -7.32 16.95 -8.97
CA SER A 262 -6.63 16.99 -7.68
C SER A 262 -7.11 15.95 -6.66
N ASP A 263 -8.17 15.20 -6.92
CA ASP A 263 -8.77 14.29 -5.95
C ASP A 263 -8.34 12.83 -6.13
N TYR A 264 -7.60 12.48 -7.19
CA TYR A 264 -7.04 11.14 -7.40
C TYR A 264 -5.65 11.19 -8.04
N ARG A 265 -4.87 10.12 -7.89
CA ARG A 265 -3.47 10.00 -8.35
C ARG A 265 -3.24 8.64 -8.97
N ILE A 266 -2.78 8.60 -10.21
CA ILE A 266 -2.51 7.36 -10.94
C ILE A 266 -1.03 7.34 -11.30
N TYR A 267 -0.29 6.41 -10.69
CA TYR A 267 1.09 6.11 -11.05
C TYR A 267 1.09 4.73 -11.73
N ALA A 268 1.07 4.70 -13.06
CA ALA A 268 1.18 3.46 -13.81
C ALA A 268 2.66 3.15 -14.09
N ALA A 269 3.01 1.86 -14.17
CA ALA A 269 4.37 1.46 -14.49
C ALA A 269 4.44 0.11 -15.20
N SER A 270 5.49 -0.10 -16.00
CA SER A 270 5.80 -1.41 -16.58
C SER A 270 7.29 -1.54 -16.90
N GLY A 271 7.72 -2.77 -17.18
CA GLY A 271 9.06 -3.05 -17.67
C GLY A 271 9.16 -2.89 -19.20
N ASP A 272 10.27 -2.40 -19.73
CA ASP A 272 10.56 -2.24 -21.16
C ASP A 272 10.46 -3.56 -21.97
N LYS A 273 10.64 -4.70 -21.31
CA LYS A 273 10.58 -6.06 -21.87
C LYS A 273 9.44 -6.88 -21.26
N ASP A 274 8.48 -6.21 -20.62
CA ASP A 274 7.24 -6.82 -20.18
C ASP A 274 6.33 -7.04 -21.40
N PHE A 275 5.73 -8.23 -21.52
CA PHE A 275 4.83 -8.51 -22.66
C PHE A 275 3.54 -7.67 -22.62
N MET A 276 3.21 -7.09 -21.46
CA MET A 276 2.08 -6.16 -21.27
C MET A 276 2.50 -4.69 -21.24
N HIS A 277 3.77 -4.39 -21.55
CA HIS A 277 4.30 -3.03 -21.56
C HIS A 277 3.47 -2.11 -22.45
N SER A 278 3.35 -2.43 -23.75
CA SER A 278 2.68 -1.58 -24.72
C SER A 278 1.18 -1.40 -24.42
N ALA A 279 0.52 -2.43 -23.90
CA ALA A 279 -0.87 -2.33 -23.47
C ALA A 279 -1.02 -1.39 -22.24
N THR A 280 -0.13 -1.50 -21.26
CA THR A 280 -0.16 -0.65 -20.07
C THR A 280 0.11 0.81 -20.42
N GLU A 281 1.09 1.07 -21.31
CA GLU A 281 1.40 2.39 -21.82
C GLU A 281 0.22 2.97 -22.62
N HIS A 282 -0.37 2.19 -23.53
CA HIS A 282 -1.49 2.61 -24.37
C HIS A 282 -2.69 3.13 -23.57
N VAL A 283 -3.01 2.49 -22.43
CA VAL A 283 -4.06 2.98 -21.52
C VAL A 283 -3.74 4.41 -21.07
N VAL A 284 -2.51 4.65 -20.58
CA VAL A 284 -2.10 5.95 -20.06
C VAL A 284 -2.04 7.01 -21.16
N GLU A 285 -1.43 6.70 -22.30
CA GLU A 285 -1.35 7.62 -23.44
C GLU A 285 -2.74 8.01 -23.94
N THR A 286 -3.68 7.05 -24.00
CA THR A 286 -5.06 7.34 -24.38
C THR A 286 -5.78 8.21 -23.32
N LEU A 287 -5.49 8.03 -22.03
CA LEU A 287 -6.06 8.87 -20.97
C LEU A 287 -5.63 10.34 -21.08
N ARG A 288 -4.48 10.65 -21.69
CA ARG A 288 -4.04 12.04 -21.97
C ARG A 288 -4.99 12.78 -22.92
N GLY A 289 -5.78 12.06 -23.71
CA GLY A 289 -6.84 12.62 -24.57
C GLY A 289 -8.08 13.12 -23.81
N TYR A 290 -8.13 12.98 -22.48
CA TYR A 290 -9.24 13.43 -21.63
C TYR A 290 -8.78 14.50 -20.63
N PRO A 291 -8.41 15.71 -21.09
CA PRO A 291 -7.69 16.72 -20.30
C PRO A 291 -8.51 17.31 -19.15
N GLU A 292 -9.83 17.17 -19.16
CA GLU A 292 -10.70 17.56 -18.03
C GLU A 292 -10.57 16.61 -16.84
N GLN A 293 -10.23 15.35 -17.10
CA GLN A 293 -10.11 14.30 -16.08
C GLN A 293 -8.64 13.97 -15.77
N PHE A 294 -7.73 14.10 -16.74
CA PHE A 294 -6.33 13.72 -16.55
C PHE A 294 -5.36 14.78 -17.04
N THR A 295 -4.43 15.16 -16.18
CA THR A 295 -3.27 15.97 -16.49
C THR A 295 -2.05 15.11 -16.29
N TYR A 296 -1.34 14.81 -17.38
CA TYR A 296 -0.11 14.02 -17.35
C TYR A 296 1.02 14.82 -16.69
N THR A 297 1.83 14.14 -15.89
CA THR A 297 3.04 14.68 -15.27
C THR A 297 4.15 13.64 -15.29
N ASP A 298 5.36 14.09 -15.62
CA ASP A 298 6.60 13.31 -15.60
C ASP A 298 7.40 13.52 -14.30
N THR A 299 6.90 14.37 -13.39
CA THR A 299 7.62 14.76 -12.18
C THR A 299 6.97 14.28 -10.89
N ASN A 300 6.06 15.09 -10.34
CA ASN A 300 5.29 14.79 -9.15
C ASN A 300 3.81 15.14 -9.41
N PHE A 301 2.95 14.78 -8.46
CA PHE A 301 1.52 15.01 -8.56
C PHE A 301 1.05 16.42 -8.17
N GLU A 302 1.97 17.38 -7.97
CA GLU A 302 1.59 18.79 -7.83
C GLU A 302 1.22 19.40 -9.20
N LYS A 303 1.75 18.82 -10.29
CA LYS A 303 1.54 19.30 -11.67
C LYS A 303 0.57 18.45 -12.49
N GLY A 304 0.02 17.40 -11.91
CA GLY A 304 -0.87 16.48 -12.61
C GLY A 304 -1.34 15.34 -11.73
N ASN A 305 -2.11 14.43 -12.31
CA ASN A 305 -2.71 13.29 -11.60
C ASN A 305 -2.52 11.96 -12.32
N LEU A 306 -1.88 11.96 -13.48
CA LEU A 306 -1.61 10.78 -14.30
C LEU A 306 -0.11 10.73 -14.62
N MET A 307 0.51 9.58 -14.37
CA MET A 307 1.92 9.34 -14.64
C MET A 307 2.09 7.92 -15.17
N TYR A 308 3.03 7.75 -16.10
CA TYR A 308 3.54 6.45 -16.51
C TYR A 308 5.05 6.44 -16.36
N THR A 309 5.60 5.34 -15.86
CA THR A 309 7.05 5.16 -15.78
C THR A 309 7.44 3.78 -16.30
N GLU A 310 8.30 3.79 -17.31
CA GLU A 310 8.98 2.61 -17.81
C GLU A 310 10.25 2.35 -17.00
N PHE A 311 10.55 1.09 -16.77
CA PHE A 311 11.79 0.63 -16.16
C PHE A 311 12.41 -0.51 -16.97
N PRO A 312 13.73 -0.74 -16.89
CA PRO A 312 14.30 -1.99 -17.41
C PRO A 312 13.74 -3.20 -16.66
N GLY A 313 13.10 -4.13 -17.36
CA GLY A 313 12.52 -5.30 -16.69
C GLY A 313 11.59 -6.17 -17.53
N LYS A 314 11.31 -7.36 -17.02
CA LYS A 314 10.38 -8.34 -17.61
C LYS A 314 9.17 -8.53 -16.70
N HIS A 315 8.16 -9.26 -17.18
CA HIS A 315 6.96 -9.60 -16.41
C HIS A 315 7.24 -10.59 -15.26
N ARG A 316 7.88 -10.12 -14.17
CA ARG A 316 8.17 -10.88 -12.95
C ARG A 316 8.10 -9.97 -11.72
N TYR A 317 7.68 -10.52 -10.59
CA TYR A 317 7.54 -9.79 -9.32
C TYR A 317 8.78 -9.00 -8.89
N TYR A 318 9.97 -9.59 -9.02
CA TYR A 318 11.21 -8.91 -8.67
C TYR A 318 11.36 -7.55 -9.39
N TYR A 319 11.00 -7.49 -10.68
CA TYR A 319 11.06 -6.24 -11.43
C TYR A 319 9.99 -5.24 -10.97
N SER A 320 8.87 -5.68 -10.38
CA SER A 320 7.84 -4.75 -9.89
C SER A 320 8.25 -3.94 -8.65
N PHE A 321 9.29 -4.36 -7.92
CA PHE A 321 9.72 -3.69 -6.69
C PHE A 321 10.15 -2.23 -6.88
N PRO A 322 11.05 -1.88 -7.84
CA PRO A 322 11.36 -0.47 -8.12
C PRO A 322 10.14 0.35 -8.56
N TYR A 323 9.13 -0.28 -9.14
CA TYR A 323 7.93 0.40 -9.62
C TYR A 323 7.06 0.80 -8.43
N ILE A 324 6.87 -0.14 -7.49
CA ILE A 324 6.14 0.10 -6.25
C ILE A 324 6.89 1.09 -5.35
N TYR A 325 8.22 0.95 -5.24
CA TYR A 325 9.09 1.89 -4.55
C TYR A 325 8.85 3.34 -5.02
N ASN A 326 8.89 3.57 -6.33
CA ASN A 326 8.68 4.90 -6.91
C ASN A 326 7.24 5.41 -6.78
N GLY A 327 6.24 4.53 -6.91
CA GLY A 327 4.83 4.89 -6.73
C GLY A 327 4.54 5.32 -5.28
N LEU A 328 4.97 4.53 -4.30
CA LEU A 328 4.75 4.81 -2.88
C LEU A 328 5.43 6.12 -2.43
N MET A 329 6.62 6.45 -2.95
CA MET A 329 7.25 7.75 -2.67
C MET A 329 6.42 8.95 -3.12
N ARG A 330 5.49 8.78 -4.06
CA ARG A 330 4.62 9.85 -4.58
C ARG A 330 3.23 9.87 -3.95
N PHE A 331 2.84 8.81 -3.26
CA PHE A 331 1.53 8.71 -2.61
C PHE A 331 1.55 9.28 -1.19
N PHE A 332 0.37 9.66 -0.70
CA PHE A 332 0.15 10.15 0.67
C PHE A 332 0.99 11.38 1.04
N ARG A 333 1.21 12.27 0.07
CA ARG A 333 2.05 13.47 0.22
C ARG A 333 1.26 14.75 0.46
N ASP A 334 -0.01 14.74 0.09
CA ASP A 334 -0.92 15.88 0.02
C ASP A 334 -2.01 15.89 1.09
#